data_AF-A0A928BSM3-F1
#
_entry.id   AF-A0A928BSM3-F1
#
_cell.length_a   1.000
_cell.length_b   1.000
_cell.length_c   1.000
_cell.angle_alpha   90.00
_cell.angle_beta   90.00
_cell.angle_gamma   90.00
#
_symmetry.space_group_name_H-M   'P 1'
#
loop_
_entity.id
_entity.type
_entity.pdbx_description
1 polymer ?
#
loop_
_entity_poly.entity_id
_entity_poly.type
_entity_poly.pdbx_seq_one_letter_code
_entity_poly.pdbx_strand_id
1 'polypeptide(L)'
;MEKEELLRKLSRLNEIVSEAKEIVNEIETFSRDAYYSQFDNIPITEIQLETKALTTRFHNVCRNNWESPIYTLGDLLKKSPKEVSYFRCLGKTCIEQVRQYIFLAYDVEWK
;
A
#
# COMPACT_ATOMS: atom_id res chain seq x y z
N MET A 1 -23.75 -7.87 43.02
CA MET A 1 -23.66 -6.46 42.58
C MET A 1 -22.30 -6.15 41.96
N GLU A 2 -21.19 -6.50 42.60
CA GLU A 2 -19.83 -6.22 42.07
C GLU A 2 -19.52 -6.85 40.69
N LYS A 3 -19.99 -8.09 40.44
CA LYS A 3 -19.71 -8.79 39.17
C LYS A 3 -20.29 -8.08 37.94
N GLU A 4 -21.51 -7.57 38.04
CA GLU A 4 -22.17 -6.87 36.92
C GLU A 4 -21.54 -5.51 36.66
N GLU A 5 -21.13 -4.82 37.72
CA GLU A 5 -20.42 -3.55 37.60
C GLU A 5 -19.02 -3.74 36.99
N LEU A 6 -18.30 -4.79 37.39
CA LEU A 6 -17.03 -5.18 36.77
C LEU A 6 -17.21 -5.50 35.28
N LEU A 7 -18.25 -6.26 34.90
CA LEU A 7 -18.53 -6.57 33.50
C LEU A 7 -18.84 -5.31 32.67
N ARG A 8 -19.60 -4.35 33.22
CA ARG A 8 -19.86 -3.06 32.54
C ARG A 8 -18.58 -2.25 32.34
N LYS A 9 -17.72 -2.18 33.37
CA LYS A 9 -16.42 -1.49 33.29
C LYS A 9 -15.51 -2.16 32.26
N LEU A 10 -15.50 -3.49 32.20
CA LEU A 10 -14.70 -4.27 31.26
C LEU A 10 -15.19 -4.11 29.81
N SER A 11 -16.51 -4.07 29.59
CA SER A 11 -17.09 -3.74 28.27
C SER A 11 -16.67 -2.36 27.79
N ARG A 12 -16.80 -1.35 28.65
CA ARG A 12 -16.41 0.03 28.33
C ARG A 12 -14.91 0.16 28.05
N LEU A 13 -14.08 -0.59 28.76
CA LEU A 13 -12.65 -0.63 28.49
C LEU A 13 -12.36 -1.23 27.11
N ASN A 14 -13.06 -2.29 26.72
CA ASN A 14 -12.90 -2.90 25.40
C ASN A 14 -13.31 -1.95 24.27
N GLU A 15 -14.38 -1.18 24.45
CA GLU A 15 -14.79 -0.13 23.49
C GLU A 15 -13.69 0.91 23.32
N ILE A 16 -13.17 1.46 24.42
CA ILE A 16 -12.06 2.43 24.39
C ILE A 16 -10.81 1.86 23.70
N VAL A 17 -10.48 0.59 23.98
CA VAL A 17 -9.34 -0.08 23.33
C VAL A 17 -9.58 -0.26 21.83
N SER A 18 -10.82 -0.52 21.40
CA SER A 18 -11.17 -0.61 19.99
C SER A 18 -11.03 0.73 19.29
N GLU A 19 -11.59 1.80 19.86
CA GLU A 19 -11.49 3.17 19.35
C GLU A 19 -10.03 3.62 19.26
N ALA A 20 -9.23 3.35 20.29
CA ALA A 20 -7.81 3.70 20.28
C ALA A 20 -7.02 2.99 19.16
N LYS A 21 -7.36 1.74 18.84
CA LYS A 21 -6.74 1.01 17.73
C LYS A 21 -7.11 1.60 16.38
N GLU A 22 -8.35 2.04 16.20
CA GLU A 22 -8.80 2.73 14.99
C GLU A 22 -8.03 4.03 14.78
N ILE A 23 -7.91 4.86 15.82
CA ILE A 23 -7.14 6.11 15.79
C ILE A 23 -5.66 5.86 15.42
N VAL A 24 -5.03 4.85 16.03
CA VAL A 24 -3.63 4.52 15.71
C VAL A 24 -3.50 4.12 14.23
N ASN A 25 -4.42 3.30 13.71
CA ASN A 25 -4.41 2.93 12.29
C ASN A 25 -4.59 4.14 11.36
N GLU A 26 -5.47 5.09 11.71
CA GLU A 26 -5.66 6.33 10.94
C GLU A 26 -4.40 7.19 10.92
N ILE A 27 -3.74 7.35 12.06
CA ILE A 27 -2.48 8.10 12.18
C ILE A 27 -1.38 7.44 11.34
N GLU A 28 -1.23 6.11 11.43
CA GLU A 28 -0.24 5.38 10.64
C GLU A 28 -0.49 5.51 9.13
N THR A 29 -1.76 5.47 8.71
CA THR A 29 -2.14 5.61 7.31
C THR A 29 -1.84 7.03 6.82
N PHE A 30 -2.24 8.05 7.58
CA PHE A 30 -1.97 9.44 7.26
C PHE A 30 -0.46 9.72 7.15
N SER A 31 0.33 9.18 8.08
CA SER A 31 1.80 9.32 8.04
C SER A 31 2.42 8.66 6.82
N ARG A 32 1.91 7.50 6.36
CA ARG A 32 2.41 6.83 5.15
C ARG A 32 2.02 7.57 3.89
N ASP A 33 0.78 8.05 3.79
CA ASP A 33 0.32 8.80 2.61
C ASP A 33 1.11 10.10 2.45
N ALA A 34 1.37 10.81 3.55
CA ALA A 34 2.24 11.97 3.57
C ALA A 34 3.67 11.60 3.13
N TYR A 35 4.23 10.48 3.63
CA TYR A 35 5.54 10.01 3.20
C TYR A 35 5.58 9.64 1.71
N TYR A 36 4.54 9.00 1.17
CA TYR A 36 4.52 8.59 -0.24
C TYR A 36 4.29 9.76 -1.20
N SER A 37 3.71 10.87 -0.73
CA SER A 37 3.49 12.05 -1.57
C SER A 37 4.77 12.65 -2.17
N GLN A 38 5.93 12.41 -1.55
CA GLN A 38 7.22 12.84 -2.11
C GLN A 38 7.56 12.16 -3.46
N PHE A 39 6.91 11.03 -3.77
CA PHE A 39 7.10 10.27 -5.01
C PHE A 39 5.98 10.52 -6.05
N ASP A 40 5.04 11.44 -5.79
CA ASP A 40 3.93 11.75 -6.71
C ASP A 40 4.44 12.41 -8.02
N ASN A 41 5.64 12.97 -8.03
CA ASN A 41 6.26 13.53 -9.25
C ASN A 41 7.02 12.51 -10.09
N ILE A 42 7.14 11.26 -9.64
CA ILE A 42 7.87 10.21 -10.35
C ILE A 42 6.86 9.41 -11.17
N PRO A 43 6.88 9.50 -12.50
CA PRO A 43 5.97 8.73 -13.33
C PRO A 43 6.20 7.23 -13.17
N ILE A 44 5.13 6.43 -13.18
CA ILE A 44 5.23 4.97 -13.14
C ILE A 44 6.05 4.41 -14.31
N THR A 45 6.16 5.17 -15.41
CA THR A 45 6.94 4.82 -16.60
C THR A 45 8.45 4.83 -16.36
N GLU A 46 8.93 5.44 -15.27
CA GLU A 46 10.34 5.38 -14.88
C GLU A 46 10.75 3.96 -14.47
N ILE A 47 9.82 3.17 -13.93
CA ILE A 47 10.10 1.78 -13.52
C ILE A 47 10.39 0.94 -14.77
N GLN A 48 11.64 0.51 -14.90
CA GLN A 48 12.12 -0.39 -15.95
C GLN A 48 12.38 -1.77 -15.37
N LEU A 49 11.76 -2.79 -15.96
CA LEU A 49 11.95 -4.18 -15.61
C LEU A 49 12.95 -4.83 -16.58
N GLU A 50 13.42 -6.02 -16.25
CA GLU A 50 14.49 -6.72 -16.96
C GLU A 50 14.24 -6.82 -18.48
N THR A 51 12.97 -6.93 -18.90
CA THR A 51 12.59 -6.93 -20.30
C THR A 51 11.62 -5.81 -20.64
N LYS A 52 11.71 -5.30 -21.87
CA LYS A 52 10.77 -4.31 -22.41
C LYS A 52 9.33 -4.83 -22.43
N ALA A 53 9.13 -6.13 -22.69
CA ALA A 53 7.82 -6.75 -22.71
C ALA A 53 7.17 -6.75 -21.31
N LEU A 54 7.94 -7.10 -20.28
CA LEU A 54 7.47 -7.08 -18.90
C LEU A 54 7.18 -5.66 -18.42
N THR A 55 8.08 -4.72 -18.73
CA THR A 55 7.91 -3.28 -18.45
C THR A 55 6.63 -2.73 -19.07
N THR A 56 6.43 -2.97 -20.37
CA THR A 56 5.23 -2.51 -21.09
C THR A 56 3.96 -3.14 -20.49
N ARG A 57 3.99 -4.43 -20.14
CA ARG A 57 2.87 -5.11 -19.49
C ARG A 57 2.55 -4.47 -18.14
N PHE A 58 3.57 -4.20 -17.33
CA PHE A 58 3.40 -3.55 -16.02
C PHE A 58 2.76 -2.16 -16.17
N HIS A 59 3.31 -1.30 -17.02
CA HIS A 59 2.76 0.05 -17.26
C HIS A 59 1.32 0.00 -17.76
N ASN A 60 1.01 -0.92 -18.68
CA ASN A 60 -0.34 -1.10 -19.19
C ASN A 60 -1.31 -1.57 -18.10
N VAL A 61 -0.90 -2.45 -17.19
CA VAL A 61 -1.75 -2.89 -16.07
C VAL A 61 -2.00 -1.74 -15.10
N CYS A 62 -0.96 -1.00 -14.72
CA CYS A 62 -1.05 0.17 -13.85
C CYS A 62 -2.01 1.22 -14.41
N ARG A 63 -1.89 1.55 -15.69
CA ARG A 63 -2.70 2.60 -16.34
C ARG A 63 -4.14 2.17 -16.62
N ASN A 64 -4.37 0.89 -16.95
CA ASN A 64 -5.69 0.39 -17.34
C ASN A 64 -6.45 -0.29 -16.19
N ASN A 65 -6.02 -0.08 -14.94
CA ASN A 65 -6.84 -0.43 -13.78
C ASN A 65 -7.84 0.69 -13.52
N TRP A 66 -9.07 0.53 -14.03
CA TRP A 66 -10.09 1.59 -14.06
C TRP A 66 -10.59 1.99 -12.68
N GLU A 67 -10.55 1.09 -11.70
CA GLU A 67 -11.01 1.36 -10.34
C GLU A 67 -9.98 2.16 -9.53
N SER A 68 -8.69 1.97 -9.81
CA SER A 68 -7.60 2.65 -9.11
C SER A 68 -6.36 2.67 -10.02
N PRO A 69 -6.30 3.61 -10.97
CA PRO A 69 -5.17 3.72 -11.88
C PRO A 69 -3.93 4.18 -11.11
N ILE A 70 -2.77 3.65 -11.51
CA ILE A 70 -1.46 3.99 -10.95
C ILE A 70 -0.69 4.76 -12.01
N TYR A 71 -0.47 6.06 -11.77
CA TYR A 71 0.25 6.93 -12.69
C TYR A 71 1.63 7.31 -12.18
N THR A 72 1.80 7.33 -10.87
CA THR A 72 3.03 7.76 -10.18
C THR A 72 3.57 6.66 -9.28
N LEU A 73 4.83 6.79 -8.85
CA LEU A 73 5.38 5.91 -7.83
C LEU A 73 4.65 6.08 -6.48
N GLY A 74 4.23 7.31 -6.14
CA GLY A 74 3.41 7.54 -4.94
C GLY A 74 2.09 6.77 -4.96
N ASP A 75 1.39 6.72 -6.10
CA ASP A 75 0.17 5.92 -6.27
C ASP A 75 0.45 4.41 -6.05
N LEU A 76 1.59 3.93 -6.55
CA LEU A 76 2.00 2.53 -6.41
C LEU A 76 2.29 2.18 -4.95
N LEU A 77 3.03 3.02 -4.24
CA LEU A 77 3.44 2.77 -2.86
C LEU A 77 2.27 2.77 -1.86
N LYS A 78 1.18 3.48 -2.20
CA LYS A 78 -0.09 3.45 -1.45
C LYS A 78 -0.85 2.12 -1.59
N LYS A 79 -0.44 1.25 -2.53
CA LYS A 79 -0.99 -0.09 -2.72
C LYS A 79 -0.02 -1.14 -2.22
N SER A 80 -0.50 -2.20 -1.60
CA SER A 80 0.37 -3.34 -1.29
C SER A 80 0.78 -4.10 -2.56
N PRO A 81 1.96 -4.74 -2.58
CA PRO A 81 2.36 -5.64 -3.67
C PRO A 81 1.34 -6.74 -3.94
N LYS A 82 0.62 -7.18 -2.89
CA LYS A 82 -0.44 -8.18 -2.99
C LYS A 82 -1.63 -7.65 -3.79
N GLU A 83 -2.11 -6.44 -3.50
CA GLU A 83 -3.19 -5.81 -4.27
C GLU A 83 -2.80 -5.67 -5.75
N VAL A 84 -1.60 -5.17 -6.02
CA VAL A 84 -1.10 -5.01 -7.39
C VAL A 84 -0.94 -6.34 -8.12
N SER A 85 -0.57 -7.42 -7.41
CA SER A 85 -0.47 -8.76 -8.01
C SER A 85 -1.80 -9.30 -8.55
N TYR A 86 -2.93 -8.84 -7.99
CA TYR A 86 -4.26 -9.22 -8.48
C TYR A 86 -4.65 -8.48 -9.76
N PHE A 87 -3.99 -7.36 -10.09
CA PHE A 87 -4.32 -6.59 -11.29
C PHE A 87 -3.94 -7.37 -12.54
N ARG A 88 -4.95 -7.92 -13.23
CA ARG A 88 -4.80 -8.77 -14.43
C ARG A 88 -3.68 -9.83 -14.28
N CYS A 89 -3.56 -10.36 -13.05
CA CYS A 89 -2.56 -11.36 -12.65
C CYS A 89 -1.13 -10.99 -13.05
N LEU A 90 -0.60 -9.89 -12.51
CA LEU A 90 0.84 -9.63 -12.58
C LEU A 90 1.57 -10.79 -11.89
N GLY A 91 2.42 -11.48 -12.64
CA GLY A 91 3.16 -12.63 -12.12
C GLY A 91 4.10 -12.23 -10.99
N LYS A 92 4.43 -13.19 -10.11
CA LYS A 92 5.34 -12.97 -8.97
C LYS A 92 6.67 -12.34 -9.36
N THR A 93 7.24 -12.76 -10.49
CA THR A 93 8.48 -12.20 -11.05
C THR A 93 8.38 -10.71 -11.35
N CYS A 94 7.23 -10.25 -11.87
CA CYS A 94 7.01 -8.84 -12.15
C CYS A 94 7.00 -8.01 -10.86
N ILE A 95 6.24 -8.46 -9.87
CA ILE A 95 6.16 -7.80 -8.56
C ILE A 95 7.53 -7.74 -7.89
N GLU A 96 8.30 -8.83 -7.92
CA GLU A 96 9.63 -8.86 -7.33
C GLU A 96 10.60 -7.91 -8.02
N GLN A 97 10.59 -7.85 -9.36
CA GLN A 97 11.42 -6.89 -10.10
C GLN A 97 11.03 -5.44 -9.82
N VAL A 98 9.73 -5.14 -9.67
CA VAL A 98 9.26 -3.81 -9.28
C VAL A 98 9.77 -3.45 -7.89
N ARG A 99 9.68 -4.37 -6.92
CA ARG A 99 10.20 -4.15 -5.55
C ARG A 99 11.70 -3.88 -5.55
N GLN A 100 12.46 -4.70 -6.28
CA GLN A 100 13.91 -4.53 -6.42
C GLN A 100 14.26 -3.19 -7.07
N TYR A 101 13.55 -2.81 -8.15
CA TYR A 101 13.77 -1.51 -8.80
C TYR A 101 13.53 -0.36 -7.83
N ILE A 102 12.40 -0.35 -7.11
CA ILE A 102 12.05 0.74 -6.18
C ILE A 102 13.09 0.85 -5.07
N PHE A 103 13.52 -0.28 -4.51
CA PHE A 103 14.53 -0.30 -3.47
C PHE A 103 15.88 0.24 -3.98
N LEU A 104 16.34 -0.22 -5.13
CA LEU A 104 17.63 0.21 -5.69
C LEU A 104 17.64 1.67 -6.18
N ALA A 105 16.53 2.15 -6.74
CA ALA A 105 16.45 3.49 -7.32
C ALA A 105 16.10 4.58 -6.29
N TYR A 106 15.32 4.24 -5.26
CA TYR A 106 14.74 5.24 -4.35
C TYR A 106 14.97 4.94 -2.86
N ASP A 107 15.61 3.82 -2.52
CA ASP A 107 15.83 3.37 -1.12
C ASP A 107 14.51 3.26 -0.32
N VAL A 108 13.45 2.79 -1.00
CA VAL A 108 12.12 2.59 -0.39
C VAL A 108 11.74 1.11 -0.42
N GLU A 109 11.37 0.58 0.73
CA GLU A 109 10.80 -0.76 0.83
C GLU A 109 9.29 -0.73 0.54
N TRP A 110 8.88 -1.34 -0.57
CA TRP A 110 7.47 -1.48 -0.92
C TRP A 110 6.85 -2.69 -0.22
N LYS A 111 5.92 -2.43 0.72
CA LYS A 111 5.31 -3.40 1.66
C LYS A 111 3.83 -3.63 1.42
#